data_AF-A0A6M8MZ08-F1
#
_entry.id   AF-A0A6M8MZ08-F1
#
_cell.length_a   1.000
_cell.length_b   1.000
_cell.length_c   1.000
_cell.angle_alpha   90.00
_cell.angle_beta   90.00
_cell.angle_gamma   90.00
#
_symmetry.space_group_name_H-M   'P 1'
#
loop_
_entity.id
_entity.type
_entity.pdbx_description
1 polymer ?
#
loop_
_entity_poly.entity_id
_entity_poly.type
_entity_poly.pdbx_seq_one_letter_code
_entity_poly.pdbx_strand_id
1 'polypeptide(L)'
;MNTQYIREQIIFYTTHLHLIDFLLMALVIFFFIITLFIALIIRNKPAFAFIVIFLGILCSASIAYLGYFLIDTKVRSRIASLDNAQFFVYDNSLSVDYSLTNTSKKSFKYCKIKIEVFKKIDNNNTLQNMLHALKPLRSKSITIEKTIIPNQTINLKTKFSDFKNGQDFDIKINSKCF
;
A
#
# COMPACT_ATOMS: atom_id res chain seq x y z
N MET A 1 3.62 -5.62 -18.87
CA MET A 1 2.87 -4.87 -17.82
C MET A 1 1.41 -4.85 -18.25
N ASN A 2 0.52 -5.47 -17.48
CA ASN A 2 -0.86 -5.71 -17.92
C ASN A 2 -1.70 -4.43 -17.75
N THR A 3 -2.10 -3.78 -18.85
CA THR A 3 -2.89 -2.53 -18.84
C THR A 3 -4.22 -2.67 -18.10
N GLN A 4 -4.81 -3.87 -18.12
CA GLN A 4 -6.03 -4.19 -17.36
C GLN A 4 -5.84 -4.08 -15.85
N TYR A 5 -4.69 -4.51 -15.32
CA TYR A 5 -4.38 -4.44 -13.88
C TYR A 5 -4.24 -2.99 -13.38
N ILE A 6 -3.70 -2.10 -14.22
CA ILE A 6 -3.60 -0.68 -13.88
C ILE A 6 -5.00 -0.05 -13.82
N ARG A 7 -5.84 -0.36 -14.82
CA ARG A 7 -7.22 0.14 -14.89
C ARG A 7 -8.06 -0.31 -13.70
N GLU A 8 -8.02 -1.59 -13.36
CA GLU A 8 -8.74 -2.13 -12.18
C GLU A 8 -8.31 -1.46 -10.88
N GLN A 9 -7.01 -1.20 -10.73
CA GLN A 9 -6.52 -0.47 -9.57
C GLN A 9 -7.05 0.97 -9.54
N ILE A 10 -6.96 1.71 -10.65
CA ILE A 10 -7.46 3.10 -10.72
C ILE A 10 -8.95 3.16 -10.40
N ILE A 11 -9.75 2.25 -10.97
CA ILE A 11 -11.20 2.17 -10.70
C ILE A 11 -11.43 1.88 -9.21
N PHE A 12 -10.76 0.88 -8.64
CA PHE A 12 -10.91 0.52 -7.24
C PHE A 12 -10.59 1.67 -6.27
N TYR A 13 -9.53 2.46 -6.54
CA TYR A 13 -9.21 3.62 -5.73
C TYR A 13 -10.23 4.75 -5.93
N THR A 14 -10.59 5.07 -7.17
CA THR A 14 -11.50 6.19 -7.47
C THR A 14 -12.91 5.97 -6.94
N THR A 15 -13.43 4.74 -6.93
CA THR A 15 -14.78 4.45 -6.43
C THR A 15 -14.88 4.41 -4.90
N HIS A 16 -13.76 4.22 -4.20
CA HIS A 16 -13.73 4.08 -2.73
C HIS A 16 -12.97 5.22 -2.03
N LEU A 17 -12.71 6.30 -2.76
CA LEU A 17 -12.07 7.50 -2.22
C LEU A 17 -12.99 8.16 -1.19
N HIS A 18 -12.47 8.42 0.02
CA HIS A 18 -13.21 9.15 1.04
C HIS A 18 -13.06 10.65 0.85
N LEU A 19 -13.98 11.43 1.43
CA LEU A 19 -13.92 12.90 1.43
C LEU A 19 -12.55 13.45 1.89
N ILE A 20 -11.87 12.74 2.80
CA ILE A 20 -10.57 13.15 3.32
C ILE A 20 -9.45 13.03 2.27
N ASP A 21 -9.54 12.04 1.37
CA ASP A 21 -8.58 11.90 0.27
C ASP A 21 -8.79 13.02 -0.76
N PHE A 22 -10.05 13.40 -1.03
CA PHE A 22 -10.38 14.55 -1.88
C PHE A 22 -9.86 15.86 -1.30
N LEU A 23 -10.02 16.06 0.01
CA LEU A 23 -9.49 17.24 0.70
C LEU A 23 -7.95 17.30 0.62
N LEU A 24 -7.26 16.17 0.78
CA LEU A 24 -5.80 16.11 0.63
C LEU A 24 -5.36 16.45 -0.80
N MET A 25 -6.03 15.88 -1.82
CA MET A 25 -5.77 16.20 -3.22
C MET A 25 -5.98 17.69 -3.52
N ALA A 26 -7.09 18.26 -3.03
CA ALA A 26 -7.37 19.68 -3.16
C ALA A 26 -6.30 20.55 -2.49
N LEU A 27 -5.85 20.18 -1.29
CA LEU A 27 -4.78 20.88 -0.58
C LEU A 27 -3.45 20.88 -1.35
N VAL A 28 -3.06 19.72 -1.91
CA VAL A 28 -1.83 19.59 -2.72
C VAL A 28 -1.89 20.49 -3.96
N ILE A 29 -3.02 20.46 -4.69
CA ILE A 29 -3.22 21.30 -5.89
C ILE A 29 -3.22 22.78 -5.52
N PHE A 30 -3.92 23.15 -4.45
CA PHE A 30 -3.99 24.52 -3.97
C PHE A 30 -2.61 25.07 -3.61
N PHE A 31 -1.81 24.29 -2.88
CA PHE A 31 -0.44 24.65 -2.52
C PHE A 31 0.43 24.83 -3.77
N PHE A 32 0.32 23.91 -4.73
CA PHE A 32 1.06 24.01 -5.99
C PHE A 32 0.70 25.28 -6.79
N ILE A 33 -0.59 25.61 -6.90
CA ILE A 33 -1.05 26.84 -7.56
C ILE A 33 -0.47 28.08 -6.88
N ILE A 34 -0.48 28.14 -5.54
CA ILE A 34 0.14 29.25 -4.80
C ILE A 34 1.63 29.37 -5.13
N THR A 35 2.35 28.26 -5.17
CA THR A 35 3.79 28.30 -5.51
C THR A 35 4.04 28.84 -6.92
N LEU A 36 3.17 28.53 -7.89
CA LEU A 36 3.24 29.10 -9.24
C LEU A 36 2.96 30.61 -9.24
N PHE A 37 1.97 31.08 -8.48
CA PHE A 37 1.71 32.51 -8.33
C PHE A 37 2.90 33.26 -7.73
N ILE A 38 3.51 32.70 -6.68
CA ILE A 38 4.72 33.29 -6.07
C ILE A 38 5.86 33.33 -7.07
N ALA A 39 6.09 32.26 -7.85
CA ALA A 39 7.11 32.24 -8.88
C ALA A 39 6.87 33.30 -9.97
N LEU A 40 5.60 33.54 -10.33
CA LEU A 40 5.22 34.56 -11.31
C LEU A 40 5.49 35.99 -10.80
N ILE A 41 5.25 36.26 -9.52
CA ILE A 41 5.55 37.57 -8.90
C ILE A 41 7.07 37.84 -8.92
N ILE A 42 7.89 36.81 -8.73
CA ILE A 42 9.36 36.94 -8.66
C ILE A 42 10.02 36.76 -10.04
N ARG A 43 9.25 36.92 -11.13
CA ARG A 43 9.72 36.75 -12.52
C ARG A 43 10.97 37.57 -12.86
N ASN A 44 11.17 38.72 -12.21
CA ASN A 44 12.33 39.58 -12.45
C ASN A 44 13.68 38.91 -12.10
N LYS A 45 13.67 37.84 -11.29
CA LYS A 45 14.87 37.05 -10.94
C LYS A 45 14.67 35.58 -11.37
N PRO A 46 15.02 35.22 -12.62
CA PRO A 46 14.66 33.92 -13.19
C PRO A 46 15.27 32.73 -12.42
N ALA A 47 16.52 32.87 -11.92
CA ALA A 47 17.16 31.83 -11.11
C ALA A 47 16.40 31.58 -9.79
N PHE A 48 15.90 32.63 -9.14
CA PHE A 48 15.15 32.49 -7.90
C PHE A 48 13.75 31.90 -8.14
N ALA A 49 13.08 32.33 -9.21
CA ALA A 49 11.78 31.77 -9.61
C ALA A 49 11.89 30.26 -9.89
N PHE A 50 12.97 29.80 -10.54
CA PHE A 50 13.20 28.38 -10.78
C PHE A 50 13.34 27.57 -9.48
N ILE A 51 14.11 28.07 -8.50
CA ILE A 51 14.27 27.42 -7.20
C ILE A 51 12.93 27.31 -6.47
N VAL A 52 12.10 28.35 -6.51
CA VAL A 52 10.76 28.36 -5.89
C VAL A 52 9.86 27.29 -6.52
N ILE A 53 9.85 27.16 -7.86
CA ILE A 53 9.07 26.12 -8.55
C ILE A 53 9.55 24.73 -8.15
N PHE A 54 10.87 24.49 -8.18
CA PHE A 54 11.45 23.20 -7.81
C PHE A 54 11.11 22.82 -6.36
N LEU A 55 11.26 23.76 -5.42
CA LEU A 55 10.91 23.55 -4.03
C LEU A 55 9.40 23.36 -3.84
N GLY A 56 8.57 24.07 -4.61
CA GLY A 56 7.12 23.91 -4.61
C GLY A 56 6.68 22.51 -5.05
N ILE A 57 7.32 21.93 -6.06
CA ILE A 57 7.10 20.55 -6.49
C ILE A 57 7.48 19.57 -5.37
N LEU A 58 8.66 19.72 -4.77
CA LEU A 58 9.13 18.85 -3.69
C LEU A 58 8.23 18.92 -2.44
N CYS A 59 7.81 20.12 -2.04
CA CYS A 59 6.87 20.31 -0.94
C CYS A 59 5.52 19.68 -1.25
N SER A 60 4.98 19.88 -2.45
CA SER A 60 3.69 19.31 -2.87
C SER A 60 3.73 17.77 -2.85
N ALA A 61 4.81 17.18 -3.37
CA ALA A 61 5.04 15.73 -3.31
C ALA A 61 5.15 15.22 -1.85
N SER A 62 5.84 15.97 -0.99
CA SER A 62 5.97 15.62 0.43
C SER A 62 4.62 15.68 1.16
N ILE A 63 3.81 16.70 0.91
CA ILE A 63 2.45 16.82 1.47
C ILE A 63 1.58 15.66 1.01
N ALA A 64 1.63 15.30 -0.27
CA ALA A 64 0.87 14.16 -0.79
C ALA A 64 1.28 12.84 -0.11
N TYR A 65 2.59 12.59 0.03
CA TYR A 65 3.11 11.39 0.67
C TYR A 65 2.77 11.33 2.17
N LEU A 66 3.11 12.37 2.92
CA LEU A 66 2.88 12.43 4.37
C LEU A 66 1.39 12.47 4.71
N GLY A 67 0.59 13.20 3.93
CA GLY A 67 -0.85 13.26 4.10
C GLY A 67 -1.49 11.89 3.89
N TYR A 68 -1.11 11.17 2.84
CA TYR A 68 -1.58 9.80 2.63
C TYR A 68 -1.16 8.88 3.78
N PHE A 69 0.11 8.95 4.21
CA PHE A 69 0.61 8.14 5.32
C PHE A 69 -0.15 8.41 6.64
N LEU A 70 -0.46 9.67 6.95
CA LEU A 70 -1.24 10.03 8.13
C LEU A 70 -2.68 9.52 8.05
N ILE A 71 -3.33 9.63 6.89
CA ILE A 71 -4.68 9.09 6.69
C ILE A 71 -4.66 7.57 6.87
N ASP A 72 -3.69 6.89 6.26
CA ASP A 72 -3.59 5.44 6.31
C ASP A 72 -3.33 4.93 7.73
N THR A 73 -2.47 5.60 8.49
CA THR A 73 -2.06 5.17 9.84
C THR A 73 -3.00 5.61 10.95
N LYS A 74 -3.66 6.78 10.84
CA LYS A 74 -4.51 7.33 11.91
C LYS A 74 -6.00 7.19 11.64
N VAL A 75 -6.42 7.36 10.39
CA VAL A 75 -7.84 7.31 10.02
C VAL A 75 -8.24 5.90 9.62
N ARG A 76 -7.35 5.16 8.97
CA ARG A 76 -7.56 3.78 8.48
C ARG A 76 -6.67 2.76 9.21
N SER A 77 -6.50 2.95 10.51
CA SER A 77 -5.68 2.05 11.34
C SER A 77 -6.24 0.63 11.33
N ARG A 78 -5.34 -0.33 11.11
CA ARG A 78 -5.65 -1.75 10.98
C ARG A 78 -4.44 -2.58 11.35
N ILE A 79 -4.68 -3.79 11.84
CA ILE A 79 -3.64 -4.75 12.18
C ILE A 79 -3.89 -5.99 11.33
N ALA A 80 -2.89 -6.41 10.57
CA ALA A 80 -2.88 -7.68 9.86
C ALA A 80 -1.85 -8.58 10.52
N SER A 81 -2.30 -9.71 11.06
CA SER A 81 -1.44 -10.68 11.75
C SER A 81 -1.41 -11.98 10.96
N LEU A 82 -0.22 -12.56 10.81
CA LEU A 82 -0.07 -13.91 10.29
C LEU A 82 -0.39 -14.88 11.44
N ASP A 83 -1.46 -15.66 11.29
CA ASP A 83 -1.88 -16.59 12.33
C ASP A 83 -1.17 -17.94 12.14
N ASN A 84 -1.14 -18.42 10.90
CA ASN A 84 -0.56 -19.73 10.58
C ASN A 84 -0.16 -19.80 9.10
N ALA A 85 0.91 -20.54 8.80
CA ALA A 85 1.33 -20.83 7.44
C ALA A 85 1.69 -22.31 7.34
N GLN A 86 0.96 -23.05 6.50
CA GLN A 86 1.12 -24.49 6.37
C GLN A 86 1.34 -24.89 4.92
N PHE A 87 2.40 -25.67 4.71
CA PHE A 87 2.68 -26.30 3.44
C PHE A 87 2.07 -27.70 3.40
N PHE A 88 1.26 -27.97 2.39
CA PHE A 88 0.64 -29.25 2.15
C PHE A 88 1.44 -30.02 1.09
N VAL A 89 2.10 -31.09 1.53
CA VAL A 89 2.96 -31.92 0.67
C VAL A 89 2.14 -32.69 -0.37
N TYR A 90 0.91 -33.06 -0.05
CA TYR A 90 0.05 -33.87 -0.92
C TYR A 90 -0.36 -33.15 -2.20
N ASP A 91 -0.59 -31.84 -2.14
CA ASP A 91 -1.07 -31.04 -3.27
C ASP A 91 -0.13 -29.88 -3.64
N ASN A 92 1.11 -29.90 -3.13
CA ASN A 92 2.13 -28.87 -3.32
C ASN A 92 1.57 -27.44 -3.16
N SER A 93 0.81 -27.22 -2.08
CA SER A 93 0.16 -25.95 -1.84
C SER A 93 0.59 -25.31 -0.53
N LEU A 94 0.68 -23.98 -0.54
CA LEU A 94 0.91 -23.19 0.65
C LEU A 94 -0.40 -22.51 1.06
N SER A 95 -0.86 -22.78 2.27
CA SER A 95 -1.99 -22.09 2.87
C SER A 95 -1.50 -21.08 3.90
N VAL A 96 -1.98 -19.85 3.76
CA VAL A 96 -1.68 -18.74 4.65
C VAL A 96 -2.98 -18.32 5.32
N ASP A 97 -3.04 -18.51 6.63
CA ASP A 97 -4.14 -18.09 7.49
C ASP A 97 -3.72 -16.81 8.22
N TYR A 98 -4.57 -15.79 8.18
CA TYR A 98 -4.26 -14.48 8.74
C TYR A 98 -5.52 -13.77 9.21
N SER A 99 -5.32 -12.92 10.21
CA SER A 99 -6.37 -12.13 10.83
C SER A 99 -6.21 -10.66 10.47
N LEU A 100 -7.33 -10.00 10.20
CA LEU A 100 -7.40 -8.56 9.95
C LEU A 100 -8.32 -7.93 10.99
N THR A 101 -7.75 -7.07 11.82
CA THR A 101 -8.47 -6.33 12.87
C THR A 101 -8.60 -4.87 12.47
N ASN A 102 -9.84 -4.37 12.46
CA ASN A 102 -10.10 -2.95 12.30
C ASN A 102 -9.85 -2.23 13.63
N THR A 103 -8.80 -1.42 13.71
CA THR A 103 -8.51 -0.59 14.89
C THR A 103 -8.89 0.87 14.68
N SER A 104 -9.57 1.19 13.59
CA SER A 104 -10.02 2.53 13.27
C SER A 104 -11.37 2.84 13.90
N LYS A 105 -11.71 4.12 13.93
CA LYS A 105 -13.02 4.59 14.45
C LYS A 105 -14.16 4.37 13.45
N LYS A 106 -13.87 4.00 12.20
CA LYS A 106 -14.86 3.83 11.13
C LYS A 106 -14.91 2.38 10.67
N SER A 107 -16.07 1.95 10.20
CA SER A 107 -16.21 0.63 9.60
C SER A 107 -15.54 0.61 8.23
N PHE A 108 -14.75 -0.42 7.93
CA PHE A 108 -14.27 -0.67 6.58
C PHE A 108 -15.34 -1.41 5.79
N LYS A 109 -15.54 -1.05 4.53
CA LYS A 109 -16.45 -1.77 3.62
C LYS A 109 -15.68 -2.59 2.60
N TYR A 110 -14.50 -2.11 2.22
CA TYR A 110 -13.67 -2.71 1.18
C TYR A 110 -12.24 -2.85 1.67
N CYS A 111 -11.71 -4.07 1.62
CA CYS A 111 -10.32 -4.33 1.97
C CYS A 111 -9.62 -5.08 0.86
N LYS A 112 -8.53 -4.50 0.34
CA LYS A 112 -7.60 -5.17 -0.56
C LYS A 112 -6.42 -5.69 0.24
N ILE A 113 -6.23 -7.01 0.22
CA ILE A 113 -5.11 -7.67 0.90
C ILE A 113 -4.19 -8.24 -0.17
N LYS A 114 -2.90 -7.96 -0.02
CA LYS A 114 -1.83 -8.50 -0.86
C LYS A 114 -0.92 -9.35 0.01
N ILE A 115 -0.81 -10.62 -0.35
CA ILE A 115 0.06 -11.58 0.33
C ILE A 115 1.22 -11.86 -0.61
N GLU A 116 2.43 -11.67 -0.09
CA GLU A 116 3.67 -11.84 -0.82
C GLU A 116 4.53 -12.85 -0.08
N VAL A 117 4.95 -13.89 -0.79
CA VAL A 117 5.82 -14.95 -0.26
C VAL A 117 7.22 -14.69 -0.79
N PHE A 118 8.18 -14.55 0.11
CA PHE A 118 9.59 -14.32 -0.17
C PHE A 118 10.40 -15.56 0.18
N LYS A 119 11.52 -15.75 -0.51
CA LYS A 119 12.49 -16.78 -0.13
C LYS A 119 13.24 -16.30 1.10
N LYS A 120 13.26 -17.08 2.18
CA LYS A 120 14.09 -16.79 3.35
C LYS A 120 15.55 -17.06 2.98
N ILE A 121 16.43 -16.13 3.34
CA ILE A 121 17.87 -16.23 3.06
C ILE A 121 18.61 -15.99 4.37
N ASP A 122 19.35 -17.00 4.83
CA ASP A 122 20.16 -16.94 6.07
C ASP A 122 21.58 -16.36 5.84
N ASN A 123 21.82 -15.65 4.73
CA ASN A 123 23.16 -15.14 4.40
C ASN A 123 23.37 -13.66 4.74
N ASN A 124 24.54 -13.38 5.32
CA ASN A 124 25.09 -12.05 5.68
C ASN A 124 25.32 -11.07 4.50
N ASN A 125 24.88 -11.39 3.28
CA ASN A 125 25.06 -10.52 2.10
C ASN A 125 23.84 -9.60 1.89
N THR A 126 23.96 -8.37 2.37
CA THR A 126 22.94 -7.31 2.34
C THR A 126 22.38 -7.00 0.94
N LEU A 127 23.21 -7.04 -0.10
CA LEU A 127 22.77 -6.75 -1.48
C LEU A 127 21.83 -7.80 -2.06
N GLN A 128 22.08 -9.08 -1.81
CA GLN A 128 21.18 -10.16 -2.26
C GLN A 128 19.87 -10.14 -1.49
N ASN A 129 19.93 -9.85 -0.18
CA ASN A 129 18.73 -9.73 0.65
C ASN A 129 17.82 -8.58 0.17
N MET A 130 18.39 -7.44 -0.24
CA MET A 130 17.61 -6.36 -0.86
C MET A 130 16.97 -6.80 -2.18
N LEU A 131 17.72 -7.43 -3.09
CA LEU A 131 17.19 -7.82 -4.40
C LEU A 131 16.02 -8.80 -4.28
N HIS A 132 16.09 -9.73 -3.33
CA HIS A 132 15.05 -10.71 -3.07
C HIS A 132 13.86 -10.15 -2.27
N ALA A 133 14.08 -9.16 -1.39
CA ALA A 133 12.99 -8.43 -0.74
C ALA A 133 12.13 -7.62 -1.73
N LEU A 134 12.67 -7.27 -2.90
CA LEU A 134 11.91 -6.61 -3.97
C LEU A 134 11.15 -7.58 -4.88
N LYS A 135 11.55 -8.85 -4.98
CA LYS A 135 10.95 -9.84 -5.89
C LYS A 135 10.33 -11.02 -5.14
N PRO A 136 9.01 -10.97 -4.86
CA PRO A 136 8.33 -12.10 -4.23
C PRO A 136 8.33 -13.32 -5.16
N LEU A 137 8.42 -14.52 -4.57
CA LEU A 137 8.28 -15.80 -5.25
C LEU A 137 6.87 -15.95 -5.84
N ARG A 138 5.88 -15.61 -5.03
CA ARG A 138 4.47 -15.59 -5.39
C ARG A 138 3.82 -14.39 -4.72
N SER A 139 2.90 -13.75 -5.42
CA SER A 139 2.04 -12.72 -4.85
C SER A 139 0.60 -12.97 -5.27
N LYS A 140 -0.33 -12.78 -4.34
CA LYS A 140 -1.76 -12.86 -4.61
C LYS A 140 -2.44 -11.68 -3.94
N SER A 141 -3.30 -11.01 -4.69
CA SER A 141 -4.16 -9.96 -4.17
C SER A 141 -5.58 -10.51 -4.08
N ILE A 142 -6.23 -10.28 -2.95
CA ILE A 142 -7.65 -10.53 -2.79
C ILE A 142 -8.35 -9.23 -2.42
N THR A 143 -9.61 -9.11 -2.83
CA THR A 143 -10.49 -7.99 -2.44
C THR A 143 -11.63 -8.57 -1.65
N ILE A 144 -11.95 -7.93 -0.53
CA ILE A 144 -13.03 -8.31 0.37
C ILE A 144 -14.04 -7.19 0.41
N GLU A 145 -15.26 -7.50 0.03
CA GLU A 145 -16.42 -6.61 0.05
C GLU A 145 -17.29 -6.94 1.26
N LYS A 146 -16.71 -6.86 2.46
CA LYS A 146 -17.41 -7.15 3.72
C LYS A 146 -17.21 -5.99 4.67
N THR A 147 -18.31 -5.59 5.31
CA THR A 147 -18.25 -4.57 6.35
C THR A 147 -17.53 -5.13 7.59
N ILE A 148 -16.43 -4.50 7.99
CA ILE A 148 -15.67 -4.79 9.20
C ILE A 148 -15.88 -3.60 10.16
N ILE A 149 -16.66 -3.81 11.21
CA ILE A 149 -16.93 -2.76 12.21
C ILE A 149 -15.68 -2.48 13.06
N PRO A 150 -15.60 -1.31 13.73
CA PRO A 150 -14.51 -1.02 14.67
C PRO A 150 -14.29 -2.15 15.69
N ASN A 151 -13.03 -2.49 15.94
CA ASN A 151 -12.56 -3.58 16.81
C ASN A 151 -12.97 -5.00 16.39
N GLN A 152 -13.57 -5.17 15.20
CA GLN A 152 -13.84 -6.50 14.68
C GLN A 152 -12.59 -7.10 14.04
N THR A 153 -12.34 -8.38 14.35
CA THR A 153 -11.35 -9.21 13.68
C THR A 153 -12.03 -10.16 12.71
N ILE A 154 -11.49 -10.25 11.50
CA ILE A 154 -11.89 -11.26 10.51
C ILE A 154 -10.72 -12.20 10.23
N ASN A 155 -11.01 -13.49 10.16
CA ASN A 155 -10.02 -14.50 9.83
C ASN A 155 -10.18 -14.89 8.37
N LEU A 156 -9.06 -14.94 7.66
CA LEU A 156 -9.00 -15.12 6.23
C LEU A 156 -7.95 -16.16 5.88
N LYS A 157 -8.19 -16.85 4.77
CA LYS A 157 -7.35 -17.94 4.30
C LYS A 157 -7.06 -17.77 2.82
N THR A 158 -5.79 -17.82 2.47
CA THR A 158 -5.35 -17.76 1.06
C THR A 158 -4.47 -18.94 0.73
N LYS A 159 -4.87 -19.69 -0.30
CA LYS A 159 -4.10 -20.81 -0.85
C LYS A 159 -3.30 -20.38 -2.09
N PHE A 160 -2.04 -20.79 -2.13
CA PHE A 160 -1.14 -20.74 -3.28
C PHE A 160 -0.91 -22.16 -3.80
N SER A 161 -1.18 -22.41 -5.07
CA SER A 161 -0.87 -23.69 -5.74
C SER A 161 0.55 -23.68 -6.32
N ASP A 162 1.06 -24.87 -6.61
CA ASP A 162 2.36 -25.11 -7.26
C ASP A 162 3.53 -24.45 -6.53
N PHE A 163 3.59 -24.69 -5.23
CA PHE A 163 4.68 -24.25 -4.37
C PHE A 163 5.67 -25.40 -4.15
N LYS A 164 6.96 -25.16 -4.39
CA LYS A 164 7.99 -26.21 -4.30
C LYS A 164 8.34 -26.47 -2.83
N ASN A 165 8.33 -27.74 -2.44
CA ASN A 165 8.67 -28.19 -1.09
C ASN A 165 10.15 -27.91 -0.75
N GLY A 166 10.46 -27.62 0.53
CA GLY A 166 11.82 -27.54 1.05
C GLY A 166 12.54 -26.18 0.96
N GLN A 167 11.83 -25.08 0.69
CA GLN A 167 12.40 -23.73 0.82
C GLN A 167 11.85 -23.08 2.08
N ASP A 168 12.70 -22.56 2.96
CA ASP A 168 12.26 -21.63 3.99
C ASP A 168 11.75 -20.35 3.32
N PHE A 169 10.60 -19.85 3.77
CA PHE A 169 9.95 -18.68 3.19
C PHE A 169 9.48 -17.71 4.28
N ASP A 170 9.51 -16.43 3.93
CA ASP A 170 8.92 -15.35 4.73
C ASP A 170 7.66 -14.86 4.05
N ILE A 171 6.64 -14.51 4.84
CA ILE A 171 5.35 -14.05 4.33
C ILE A 171 5.14 -12.61 4.77
N LYS A 172 4.86 -11.74 3.80
CA LYS A 172 4.44 -10.36 4.06
C LYS A 172 2.98 -10.19 3.68
N ILE A 173 2.21 -9.62 4.60
CA ILE A 173 0.80 -9.32 4.39
C ILE A 173 0.64 -7.80 4.40
N ASN A 174 0.22 -7.25 3.27
CA ASN A 174 -0.10 -5.83 3.13
C ASN A 174 -1.61 -5.68 2.96
N SER A 175 -2.26 -4.91 3.82
CA SER A 175 -3.70 -4.62 3.71
C SER A 175 -3.92 -3.14 3.42
N LYS A 176 -4.90 -2.84 2.57
CA LYS A 176 -5.44 -1.50 2.31
C LYS A 176 -6.96 -1.55 2.43
N CYS A 177 -7.51 -0.81 3.37
CA CYS A 177 -8.94 -0.82 3.66
C CYS A 177 -9.56 0.57 3.53
N PHE A 178 -10.81 0.61 3.08
CA PHE A 178 -11.60 1.81 2.79
C PHE A 178 -12.97 1.71 3.44
#